data_AF-A0A061EDH9-F1
#
_entry.id   AF-A0A061EDH9-F1
#
_cell.length_a   1.000
_cell.length_b   1.000
_cell.length_c   1.000
_cell.angle_alpha   90.00
_cell.angle_beta   90.00
_cell.angle_gamma   90.00
#
_symmetry.space_group_name_H-M   'P 1'
#
loop_
_entity.id
_entity.type
_entity.pdbx_description
1 polymer ?
#
loop_
_entity_poly.entity_id
_entity_poly.type
_entity_poly.pdbx_seq_one_letter_code
_entity_poly.pdbx_strand_id
1 'polypeptide(L)'
;MLFSRPGFLFNKATTRSSYFLNRQVNDSIQVDWGEASMIEAERILLRHALTDPFNERFVFVSDSCIPLYNFSYMYDYIMSTSTSFVDSFADTKEGRYNPKMNPIIPVYNWRKGSQWVVLTRKHAEVVINDTTVFPMFQEHCKRRSLPEFWRDHPFPADPAKEHNCIPDEHYVQTLLAQEGFEGELTRRSLTYSAWDLSASKDRERRGWHPMTYKFSDATPELIKSIKDIDNIHYETENRREWCSREGKPSPCFLF
;
A
#
# COMPACT_ATOMS: atom_id res chain seq x y z
N MET A 1 1.75 8.08 10.65
CA MET A 1 1.91 8.94 9.46
C MET A 1 3.27 8.64 8.87
N LEU A 2 3.34 8.09 7.65
CA LEU A 2 4.57 7.57 7.05
C LEU A 2 5.55 8.69 6.62
N PHE A 3 5.04 9.88 6.29
CA PHE A 3 5.85 11.00 5.76
C PHE A 3 6.20 12.11 6.77
N SER A 4 5.98 11.88 8.07
CA SER A 4 6.43 12.85 9.07
C SER A 4 7.95 12.80 9.19
N ARG A 5 8.62 13.96 9.20
CA ARG A 5 10.06 14.02 9.46
C ARG A 5 10.40 13.35 10.79
N PRO A 6 11.55 12.65 10.90
CA PRO A 6 11.98 12.07 12.15
C PRO A 6 11.96 13.07 13.31
N GLY A 7 11.45 12.63 14.46
CA GLY A 7 11.33 13.46 15.66
C GLY A 7 10.14 14.42 15.68
N PHE A 8 9.17 14.28 14.76
CA PHE A 8 7.92 15.02 14.82
C PHE A 8 7.14 14.68 16.10
N LEU A 9 6.69 15.69 16.84
CA LEU A 9 5.95 15.52 18.09
C LEU A 9 4.50 15.96 17.92
N PHE A 10 3.55 15.11 18.31
CA PHE A 10 2.14 15.49 18.38
C PHE A 10 1.83 16.15 19.73
N ASN A 11 1.74 17.47 19.74
CA ASN A 11 1.41 18.29 20.90
C ASN A 11 0.33 19.33 20.54
N LYS A 12 -0.09 20.14 21.52
CA LYS A 12 -1.14 21.15 21.32
C LYS A 12 -0.81 22.21 20.26
N ALA A 13 0.47 22.39 19.91
CA ALA A 13 0.88 23.31 18.87
C ALA A 13 0.89 22.67 17.48
N THR A 14 1.04 21.34 17.38
CA THR A 14 1.20 20.63 16.10
C THR A 14 -0.03 19.83 15.66
N THR A 15 -1.00 19.59 16.55
CA THR A 15 -2.28 18.95 16.19
C THR A 15 -3.48 19.63 16.84
N ARG A 16 -4.59 19.69 16.08
CA ARG A 16 -5.90 20.12 16.59
C ARG A 16 -6.72 18.98 17.18
N SER A 17 -6.34 17.74 16.89
CA SER A 17 -7.05 16.55 17.37
C SER A 17 -6.40 16.03 18.65
N SER A 18 -7.19 15.96 19.72
CA SER A 18 -6.76 15.42 21.01
C SER A 18 -6.33 13.96 20.93
N TYR A 19 -6.89 13.20 19.98
CA TYR A 19 -6.58 11.78 19.79
C TYR A 19 -5.14 11.51 19.37
N PHE A 20 -4.47 12.48 18.74
CA PHE A 20 -3.08 12.31 18.30
C PHE A 20 -2.06 12.79 19.34
N LEU A 21 -2.46 13.47 20.41
CA LEU A 21 -1.53 13.99 21.41
C LEU A 21 -0.68 12.87 22.02
N ASN A 22 0.65 13.04 21.98
CA ASN A 22 1.63 12.07 22.46
C ASN A 22 1.54 10.67 21.81
N ARG A 23 1.00 10.58 20.59
CA ARG A 23 0.89 9.32 19.82
C ARG A 23 1.91 9.22 18.68
N GLN A 24 2.96 10.03 18.70
CA GLN A 24 4.06 9.91 17.74
C GLN A 24 4.84 8.61 17.95
N VAL A 25 5.48 8.15 16.88
CA VAL A 25 6.42 7.03 16.90
C VAL A 25 7.83 7.61 17.02
N ASN A 26 8.54 7.27 18.10
CA ASN A 26 9.81 7.92 18.45
C ASN A 26 11.01 7.44 17.62
N ASP A 27 10.93 6.24 17.06
CA ASP A 27 11.93 5.62 16.18
C ASP A 27 11.53 5.75 14.70
N SER A 28 10.88 6.86 14.35
CA SER A 28 10.55 7.23 12.97
C SER A 28 11.79 7.44 12.10
N ILE A 29 11.71 7.04 10.84
CA ILE A 29 12.77 7.20 9.83
C ILE A 29 12.36 8.18 8.73
N GLN A 30 13.34 8.65 7.95
CA GLN A 30 13.06 9.39 6.73
C GLN A 30 12.54 8.42 5.67
N VAL A 31 11.40 8.75 5.06
CA VAL A 31 10.76 7.94 4.02
C VAL A 31 10.89 8.64 2.69
N ASP A 32 11.34 7.90 1.69
CA ASP A 32 11.49 8.38 0.32
C ASP A 32 10.56 7.59 -0.60
N TRP A 33 10.00 8.29 -1.59
CA TRP A 33 8.99 7.70 -2.48
C TRP A 33 9.61 6.67 -3.43
N GLY A 34 9.01 5.48 -3.49
CA GLY A 34 9.48 4.36 -4.32
C GLY A 34 10.75 3.69 -3.79
N GLU A 35 11.13 3.94 -2.53
CA GLU A 35 12.28 3.30 -1.88
C GLU A 35 11.82 2.34 -0.78
N ALA A 36 12.71 1.41 -0.40
CA ALA A 36 12.41 0.42 0.64
C ALA A 36 12.24 1.05 2.04
N SER A 37 12.61 2.32 2.23
CA SER A 37 12.32 3.08 3.46
C SER A 37 10.81 3.21 3.73
N MET A 38 9.96 3.15 2.69
CA MET A 38 8.51 3.07 2.88
C MET A 38 8.10 1.82 3.65
N ILE A 39 8.58 0.65 3.21
CA ILE A 39 8.32 -0.63 3.87
C ILE A 39 8.87 -0.63 5.30
N GLU A 40 10.06 -0.08 5.51
CA GLU A 40 10.66 0.00 6.84
C GLU A 40 9.80 0.80 7.80
N ALA A 41 9.29 1.95 7.35
CA ALA A 41 8.38 2.78 8.15
C ALA A 41 7.05 2.06 8.42
N GLU A 42 6.49 1.34 7.45
CA GLU A 42 5.30 0.50 7.62
C GLU A 42 5.52 -0.60 8.66
N ARG A 43 6.67 -1.29 8.61
CA ARG A 43 7.06 -2.31 9.60
C ARG A 43 7.23 -1.73 11.00
N ILE A 44 7.81 -0.53 11.12
CA ILE A 44 7.91 0.20 12.39
C ILE A 44 6.49 0.48 12.94
N LEU A 45 5.58 1.00 12.12
CA LEU A 45 4.19 1.26 12.52
C LEU A 45 3.48 -0.02 13.00
N LEU A 46 3.61 -1.12 12.25
CA LEU A 46 3.03 -2.41 12.63
C LEU A 46 3.60 -2.92 13.95
N ARG A 47 4.91 -2.86 14.15
CA ARG A 47 5.56 -3.29 15.41
C ARG A 47 5.00 -2.52 16.61
N HIS A 48 4.84 -1.20 16.49
CA HIS A 48 4.24 -0.39 17.56
C HIS A 48 2.78 -0.74 17.79
N ALA A 49 2.00 -0.91 16.71
CA ALA A 49 0.59 -1.27 16.83
C ALA A 49 0.39 -2.67 17.45
N LEU A 50 1.28 -3.63 17.17
CA LEU A 50 1.24 -4.99 17.69
C LEU A 50 1.54 -5.08 19.20
N THR A 51 2.12 -4.03 19.80
CA THR A 51 2.35 -3.99 21.26
C THR A 51 1.06 -4.05 22.07
N ASP A 52 -0.06 -3.56 21.49
CA ASP A 52 -1.38 -3.74 22.07
C ASP A 52 -1.95 -5.12 21.67
N PRO A 53 -2.20 -6.03 22.62
CA PRO A 53 -2.75 -7.34 22.32
C PRO A 53 -4.20 -7.28 21.81
N PHE A 54 -4.93 -6.18 21.99
CA PHE A 54 -6.30 -6.02 21.53
C PHE A 54 -6.41 -5.55 20.08
N ASN A 55 -5.30 -5.19 19.44
CA ASN A 55 -5.29 -4.84 18.02
C ASN A 55 -5.37 -6.11 17.15
N GLU A 56 -6.51 -6.28 16.47
CA GLU A 56 -6.84 -7.43 15.61
C GLU A 56 -6.71 -7.14 14.11
N ARG A 57 -6.79 -5.86 13.72
CA ARG A 57 -6.78 -5.39 12.34
C ARG A 57 -5.85 -4.19 12.20
N PHE A 58 -5.04 -4.18 11.14
CA PHE A 58 -4.02 -3.18 10.89
C PHE A 58 -4.28 -2.57 9.50
N VAL A 59 -4.66 -1.31 9.47
CA VAL A 59 -5.05 -0.60 8.25
C VAL A 59 -4.01 0.46 7.94
N PHE A 60 -3.44 0.43 6.74
CA PHE A 60 -2.62 1.53 6.26
C PHE A 60 -3.49 2.63 5.66
N VAL A 61 -3.23 3.87 6.06
CA VAL A 61 -3.87 5.09 5.55
C VAL A 61 -2.86 6.24 5.48
N SER A 62 -3.06 7.17 4.55
CA SER A 62 -2.35 8.44 4.49
C SER A 62 -3.22 9.60 4.99
N ASP A 63 -2.61 10.79 5.05
CA ASP A 63 -3.32 12.07 5.22
C ASP A 63 -4.27 12.41 4.06
N SER A 64 -4.17 11.69 2.94
CA SER A 64 -4.99 11.88 1.75
C SER A 64 -6.15 10.88 1.65
N CYS A 65 -6.23 9.89 2.55
CA CYS A 65 -7.33 8.93 2.60
C CYS A 65 -8.57 9.56 3.25
N ILE A 66 -9.74 9.42 2.62
CA ILE A 66 -11.00 9.98 3.11
C ILE A 66 -12.00 8.83 3.33
N PRO A 67 -12.53 8.64 4.55
CA PRO A 67 -13.53 7.60 4.77
C PRO A 67 -14.82 7.89 4.00
N LEU A 68 -15.30 6.90 3.25
CA LEU A 68 -16.57 7.00 2.50
C LEU A 68 -17.78 6.75 3.41
N TYR A 69 -17.60 6.07 4.53
CA TYR A 69 -18.65 5.68 5.47
C TYR A 69 -18.33 6.12 6.89
N ASN A 70 -19.32 6.01 7.79
CA ASN A 70 -19.08 6.23 9.21
C ASN A 70 -18.23 5.09 9.80
N PHE A 71 -17.64 5.36 10.97
CA PHE A 71 -16.74 4.44 11.64
C PHE A 71 -17.40 3.07 11.93
N SER A 72 -18.64 3.04 12.43
CA SER A 72 -19.33 1.79 12.75
C SER A 72 -19.46 0.88 11.53
N TYR A 73 -19.88 1.43 10.38
CA TYR A 73 -19.98 0.65 9.15
C TYR A 73 -18.63 0.09 8.71
N MET A 74 -17.58 0.91 8.74
CA MET A 74 -16.23 0.50 8.32
C MET A 74 -15.64 -0.55 9.28
N TYR A 75 -15.83 -0.36 10.57
CA TYR A 75 -15.42 -1.30 11.61
C TYR A 75 -16.10 -2.65 11.40
N ASP A 76 -17.44 -2.68 11.31
CA ASP A 76 -18.20 -3.90 11.08
C ASP A 76 -17.78 -4.59 9.78
N TYR A 77 -17.54 -3.80 8.71
CA TYR A 77 -17.06 -4.33 7.44
C TYR A 77 -15.72 -5.05 7.59
N ILE A 78 -14.71 -4.38 8.14
CA ILE A 78 -13.36 -4.92 8.27
C ILE A 78 -13.31 -6.10 9.26
N MET A 79 -14.11 -6.04 10.33
CA MET A 79 -14.14 -7.08 11.36
C MET A 79 -14.97 -8.31 10.98
N SER A 80 -15.90 -8.19 10.03
CA SER A 80 -16.78 -9.30 9.61
C SER A 80 -16.09 -10.41 8.79
N THR A 81 -14.87 -10.19 8.30
CA THR A 81 -14.10 -11.21 7.57
C THR A 81 -12.91 -11.71 8.39
N SER A 82 -12.54 -12.97 8.22
CA SER A 82 -11.32 -13.57 8.78
C SER A 82 -10.07 -13.35 7.93
N THR A 83 -10.23 -12.86 6.70
CA THR A 83 -9.14 -12.66 5.72
C THR A 83 -8.52 -11.26 5.84
N SER A 84 -7.29 -11.12 5.32
CA SER A 84 -6.72 -9.78 5.06
C SER A 84 -7.21 -9.24 3.72
N PHE A 85 -7.40 -7.92 3.61
CA PHE A 85 -7.63 -7.25 2.32
C PHE A 85 -6.28 -6.80 1.76
N VAL A 86 -5.75 -7.58 0.84
CA VAL A 86 -4.48 -7.32 0.18
C VAL A 86 -4.71 -7.44 -1.31
N ASP A 87 -4.66 -6.31 -2.00
CA ASP A 87 -4.60 -6.35 -3.45
C ASP A 87 -3.33 -7.08 -3.87
N SER A 88 -3.47 -8.16 -4.62
CA SER A 88 -2.37 -9.05 -4.97
C SER A 88 -2.68 -9.79 -6.27
N PHE A 89 -1.81 -9.64 -7.27
CA PHE A 89 -1.88 -10.30 -8.57
C PHE A 89 -0.49 -10.57 -9.15
N ALA A 90 -0.40 -11.52 -10.07
CA ALA A 90 0.84 -11.78 -10.79
C ALA A 90 1.21 -10.57 -11.66
N ASP A 91 2.44 -10.06 -11.50
CA ASP A 91 2.93 -8.95 -12.30
C ASP A 91 3.45 -9.46 -13.64
N THR A 92 2.68 -9.25 -14.70
CA THR A 92 3.02 -9.66 -16.06
C THR A 92 3.81 -8.59 -16.82
N LYS A 93 4.05 -7.41 -16.22
CA LYS A 93 4.81 -6.34 -16.87
C LYS A 93 6.30 -6.64 -16.83
N GLU A 94 6.90 -6.74 -18.00
CA GLU A 94 8.34 -6.91 -18.13
C GLU A 94 9.11 -5.77 -17.46
N GLY A 95 10.24 -6.11 -16.82
CA GLY A 95 11.21 -5.14 -16.34
C GLY A 95 11.06 -4.66 -14.89
N ARG A 96 10.04 -5.08 -14.13
CA ARG A 96 9.91 -4.72 -12.70
C ARG A 96 10.66 -5.68 -11.76
N TYR A 97 10.59 -6.98 -12.04
CA TYR A 97 11.31 -7.99 -11.28
C TYR A 97 12.81 -7.95 -11.61
N ASN A 98 13.64 -7.85 -10.57
CA ASN A 98 15.09 -7.94 -10.67
C ASN A 98 15.54 -9.41 -10.51
N PRO A 99 16.17 -10.03 -11.53
CA PRO A 99 16.62 -11.43 -11.46
C PRO A 99 17.58 -11.75 -10.31
N LYS A 100 18.28 -10.76 -9.75
CA LYS A 100 19.15 -10.95 -8.58
C LYS A 100 18.40 -11.28 -7.30
N MET A 101 17.08 -11.07 -7.26
CA MET A 101 16.27 -11.51 -6.13
C MET A 101 16.11 -13.04 -6.09
N ASN A 102 16.37 -13.73 -7.21
CA ASN A 102 16.41 -15.20 -7.26
C ASN A 102 17.70 -15.73 -6.60
N PRO A 103 17.66 -16.82 -5.80
CA PRO A 103 16.51 -17.69 -5.50
C PRO A 103 15.70 -17.31 -4.27
N ILE A 104 16.09 -16.25 -3.54
CA ILE A 104 15.45 -15.89 -2.26
C ILE A 104 13.99 -15.46 -2.46
N ILE A 105 13.72 -14.67 -3.51
CA ILE A 105 12.38 -14.36 -4.00
C ILE A 105 12.28 -14.88 -5.44
N PRO A 106 11.76 -16.10 -5.64
CA PRO A 106 11.53 -16.64 -6.96
C PRO A 106 10.50 -15.82 -7.74
N VAL A 107 10.67 -15.73 -9.06
CA VAL A 107 9.76 -14.94 -9.92
C VAL A 107 8.29 -15.38 -9.83
N TYR A 108 8.01 -16.65 -9.54
CA TYR A 108 6.63 -17.14 -9.40
C TYR A 108 5.93 -16.64 -8.13
N ASN A 109 6.69 -16.24 -7.10
CA ASN A 109 6.18 -15.58 -5.90
C ASN A 109 6.07 -14.06 -6.06
N TRP A 110 6.59 -13.49 -7.15
CA TRP A 110 6.52 -12.05 -7.40
C TRP A 110 5.06 -11.63 -7.60
N ARG A 111 4.57 -10.79 -6.69
CA ARG A 111 3.21 -10.25 -6.72
C ARG A 111 3.24 -8.73 -6.74
N LYS A 112 2.20 -8.15 -7.30
CA LYS A 112 1.92 -6.72 -7.31
C LYS A 112 0.56 -6.44 -6.68
N GLY A 113 0.41 -5.29 -6.04
CA GLY A 113 -0.88 -4.68 -5.76
C GLY A 113 -0.77 -3.28 -5.17
N SER A 114 -1.84 -2.84 -4.52
CA SER A 114 -1.88 -1.58 -3.77
C SER A 114 -1.02 -1.62 -2.50
N GLN A 115 -0.38 -0.49 -2.18
CA GLN A 115 0.21 -0.23 -0.86
C GLN A 115 -0.86 -0.26 0.26
N TRP A 116 -2.11 0.11 -0.05
CA TRP A 116 -3.19 0.20 0.94
C TRP A 116 -3.75 -1.19 1.26
N VAL A 117 -3.22 -1.78 2.34
CA VAL A 117 -3.62 -3.09 2.84
C VAL A 117 -4.38 -3.00 4.16
N VAL A 118 -5.20 -4.02 4.42
CA VAL A 118 -5.76 -4.31 5.75
C VAL A 118 -5.33 -5.70 6.16
N LEU A 119 -4.50 -5.78 7.20
CA LEU A 119 -3.95 -7.02 7.70
C LEU A 119 -4.68 -7.52 8.94
N THR A 120 -4.87 -8.83 9.03
CA THR A 120 -5.11 -9.49 10.32
C THR A 120 -3.84 -9.44 11.18
N ARG A 121 -4.00 -9.65 12.49
CA ARG A 121 -2.86 -9.73 13.42
C ARG A 121 -1.81 -10.75 12.97
N LYS A 122 -2.25 -11.95 12.58
CA LYS A 122 -1.39 -13.00 12.03
C LYS A 122 -0.50 -12.49 10.88
N HIS A 123 -1.09 -11.83 9.89
CA HIS A 123 -0.32 -11.34 8.74
C HIS A 123 0.55 -10.12 9.08
N ALA A 124 0.14 -9.28 10.03
CA ALA A 124 0.99 -8.20 10.54
C ALA A 124 2.24 -8.75 11.25
N GLU A 125 2.10 -9.83 12.02
CA GLU A 125 3.22 -10.52 12.69
C GLU A 125 4.20 -11.13 11.66
N VAL A 126 3.70 -11.71 10.58
CA VAL A 126 4.52 -12.18 9.46
C VAL A 126 5.35 -11.03 8.86
N VAL A 127 4.72 -9.88 8.63
CA VAL A 127 5.40 -8.70 8.05
C VAL A 127 6.52 -8.17 8.97
N ILE A 128 6.32 -8.11 10.29
CA ILE A 128 7.36 -7.59 11.19
C ILE A 128 8.48 -8.60 11.47
N ASN A 129 8.19 -9.90 11.39
CA ASN A 129 9.15 -10.97 11.64
C ASN A 129 9.96 -11.37 10.40
N ASP A 130 9.61 -10.85 9.22
CA ASP A 130 10.36 -11.13 8.00
C ASP A 130 11.80 -10.62 8.10
N THR A 131 12.76 -11.52 7.84
CA THR A 131 14.19 -11.24 7.80
C THR A 131 14.83 -11.66 6.46
N THR A 132 14.03 -12.05 5.47
CA THR A 132 14.52 -12.64 4.22
C THR A 132 14.07 -11.85 3.00
N VAL A 133 12.78 -11.51 2.90
CA VAL A 133 12.21 -10.82 1.73
C VAL A 133 12.56 -9.34 1.77
N PHE A 134 12.38 -8.66 2.91
CA PHE A 134 12.64 -7.23 3.05
C PHE A 134 14.08 -6.82 2.70
N PRO A 135 15.14 -7.52 3.17
CA PRO A 135 16.51 -7.21 2.75
C PRO A 135 16.72 -7.28 1.22
N MET A 136 16.08 -8.24 0.55
CA MET A 136 16.15 -8.34 -0.91
C MET A 136 15.48 -7.16 -1.61
N PHE A 137 14.35 -6.68 -1.08
CA PHE A 137 13.73 -5.44 -1.55
C PHE A 137 14.63 -4.23 -1.33
N GLN A 138 15.29 -4.13 -0.16
CA GLN A 138 16.23 -3.05 0.13
C GLN A 138 17.41 -3.02 -0.85
N GLU A 139 17.93 -4.19 -1.24
CA GLU A 139 19.11 -4.29 -2.10
C GLU A 139 18.77 -4.19 -3.59
N HIS A 140 17.64 -4.74 -4.04
CA HIS A 140 17.42 -5.01 -5.47
C HIS A 140 16.13 -4.41 -6.07
N CYS A 141 15.15 -4.04 -5.25
CA CYS A 141 13.95 -3.33 -5.72
C CYS A 141 14.19 -1.83 -5.62
N LYS A 142 14.61 -1.22 -6.73
CA LYS A 142 14.91 0.21 -6.81
C LYS A 142 13.99 0.89 -7.81
N ARG A 143 13.52 2.08 -7.49
CA ARG A 143 12.82 2.90 -8.47
C ARG A 143 13.81 3.41 -9.52
N ARG A 144 13.35 3.54 -10.76
CA ARG A 144 14.15 4.21 -11.81
C ARG A 144 14.35 5.69 -11.48
N SER A 145 15.58 6.20 -11.60
CA SER A 145 15.86 7.63 -11.40
C SER A 145 15.04 8.49 -12.35
N LEU A 146 14.25 9.42 -11.81
CA LEU A 146 13.51 10.39 -12.62
C LEU A 146 14.46 11.49 -13.13
N PRO A 147 14.17 12.08 -14.31
CA PRO A 147 15.01 13.12 -14.87
C PRO A 147 15.16 14.40 -14.03
N GLU A 148 14.30 14.63 -13.06
CA GLU A 148 14.40 15.81 -12.19
C GLU A 148 15.39 15.59 -11.03
N PHE A 149 15.79 14.35 -10.76
CA PHE A 149 16.69 13.94 -9.67
C PHE A 149 18.06 13.44 -10.18
N TRP A 150 18.44 13.72 -11.44
CA TRP A 150 19.76 13.31 -12.00
C TRP A 150 20.97 13.80 -11.19
N ARG A 151 20.80 14.83 -10.34
CA ARG A 151 21.89 15.34 -9.49
C ARG A 151 22.12 14.49 -8.24
N ASP A 152 21.11 13.73 -7.81
CA ASP A 152 21.17 12.93 -6.58
C ASP A 152 21.66 11.50 -6.85
N HIS A 153 21.55 11.01 -8.10
CA HIS A 153 22.04 9.71 -8.52
C HIS A 153 22.74 9.78 -9.89
N PRO A 154 24.02 9.39 -10.01
CA PRO A 154 24.66 9.25 -11.31
C PRO A 154 23.88 8.26 -12.18
N PHE A 155 23.73 8.56 -13.46
CA PHE A 155 23.19 7.64 -14.45
C PHE A 155 23.86 6.26 -14.26
N PRO A 156 23.08 5.18 -14.07
CA PRO A 156 23.69 3.87 -13.96
C PRO A 156 24.42 3.56 -15.27
N ALA A 157 25.67 3.11 -15.15
CA ALA A 157 26.52 2.73 -16.28
C ALA A 157 25.96 1.54 -17.11
N ASP A 158 24.87 0.93 -16.64
CA ASP A 158 24.22 -0.22 -17.23
C ASP A 158 22.69 -0.08 -17.14
N PRO A 159 21.98 0.20 -18.25
CA PRO A 159 20.52 0.26 -18.32
C PRO A 159 19.82 -1.03 -17.90
N ALA A 160 20.52 -2.18 -17.94
CA ALA A 160 19.99 -3.46 -17.46
C ALA A 160 19.87 -3.54 -15.93
N LYS A 161 20.36 -2.53 -15.19
CA LYS A 161 20.17 -2.40 -13.74
C LYS A 161 18.93 -1.58 -13.35
N GLU A 162 18.27 -0.91 -14.30
CA GLU A 162 17.08 -0.10 -14.02
C GLU A 162 15.80 -0.93 -14.14
N HIS A 163 15.55 -1.78 -13.15
CA HIS A 163 14.22 -2.35 -12.97
C HIS A 163 13.35 -1.32 -12.27
N ASN A 164 12.27 -0.81 -12.88
CA ASN A 164 11.42 0.18 -12.21
C ASN A 164 10.51 -0.50 -11.16
N CYS A 165 11.11 -0.89 -10.04
CA CYS A 165 10.48 -1.62 -8.96
C CYS A 165 10.04 -0.62 -7.87
N ILE A 166 8.77 -0.68 -7.46
CA ILE A 166 8.17 0.17 -6.42
C ILE A 166 7.91 -0.71 -5.19
N PRO A 167 8.80 -0.72 -4.18
CA PRO A 167 8.80 -1.74 -3.13
C PRO A 167 7.46 -1.91 -2.40
N ASP A 168 6.80 -0.80 -2.07
CA ASP A 168 5.53 -0.73 -1.35
C ASP A 168 4.32 -1.25 -2.13
N GLU A 169 4.41 -1.36 -3.46
CA GLU A 169 3.39 -2.00 -4.31
C GLU A 169 3.59 -3.52 -4.48
N HIS A 170 4.62 -4.09 -3.85
CA HIS A 170 5.06 -5.46 -4.16
C HIS A 170 5.39 -6.29 -2.91
N TYR A 171 5.95 -5.68 -1.86
CA TYR A 171 6.53 -6.39 -0.73
C TYR A 171 5.53 -7.24 0.06
N VAL A 172 4.44 -6.65 0.55
CA VAL A 172 3.45 -7.37 1.37
C VAL A 172 2.83 -8.53 0.59
N GLN A 173 2.50 -8.28 -0.67
CA GLN A 173 1.93 -9.28 -1.58
C GLN A 173 2.89 -10.44 -1.81
N THR A 174 4.16 -10.13 -2.10
CA THR A 174 5.21 -11.11 -2.39
C THR A 174 5.57 -11.93 -1.16
N LEU A 175 5.70 -11.29 0.00
CA LEU A 175 5.96 -11.98 1.27
C LEU A 175 4.83 -12.95 1.60
N LEU A 176 3.57 -12.51 1.54
CA LEU A 176 2.44 -13.38 1.86
C LEU A 176 2.26 -14.52 0.84
N ALA A 177 2.60 -14.30 -0.43
CA ALA A 177 2.63 -15.38 -1.42
C ALA A 177 3.75 -16.39 -1.12
N GLN A 178 4.93 -15.92 -0.76
CA GLN A 178 6.08 -16.75 -0.42
C GLN A 178 5.85 -17.61 0.83
N GLU A 179 5.14 -17.07 1.82
CA GLU A 179 4.75 -17.78 3.04
C GLU A 179 3.50 -18.67 2.86
N GLY A 180 2.92 -18.73 1.65
CA GLY A 180 1.78 -19.60 1.34
C GLY A 180 0.42 -19.10 1.85
N PHE A 181 0.30 -17.81 2.18
CA PHE A 181 -0.92 -17.21 2.72
C PHE A 181 -1.90 -16.69 1.67
N GLU A 182 -1.70 -16.94 0.37
CA GLU A 182 -2.60 -16.43 -0.68
C GLU A 182 -4.06 -16.85 -0.49
N GLY A 183 -4.31 -18.03 0.09
CA GLY A 183 -5.65 -18.53 0.42
C GLY A 183 -6.33 -17.82 1.59
N GLU A 184 -5.61 -16.99 2.34
CA GLU A 184 -6.11 -16.22 3.49
C GLU A 184 -6.34 -14.73 3.13
N LEU A 185 -6.24 -14.38 1.84
CA LEU A 185 -6.40 -13.01 1.35
C LEU A 185 -7.72 -12.85 0.60
N THR A 186 -8.43 -11.79 0.91
CA THR A 186 -9.36 -11.17 -0.03
C THR A 186 -8.52 -10.30 -0.97
N ARG A 187 -8.34 -10.78 -2.21
CA ARG A 187 -7.37 -10.24 -3.19
C ARG A 187 -7.83 -8.93 -3.84
N ARG A 188 -8.00 -7.90 -2.99
CA ARG A 188 -8.35 -6.51 -3.33
C ARG A 188 -8.02 -5.56 -2.18
N SER A 189 -7.87 -4.27 -2.51
CA SER A 189 -7.79 -3.19 -1.52
C SER A 189 -9.19 -2.70 -1.14
N LEU A 190 -9.28 -2.05 0.03
CA LEU A 190 -10.46 -1.31 0.47
C LEU A 190 -10.34 0.20 0.17
N THR A 191 -9.25 0.63 -0.46
CA THR A 191 -9.02 2.03 -0.84
C THR A 191 -9.21 2.20 -2.34
N TYR A 192 -10.10 3.11 -2.73
CA TYR A 192 -10.31 3.49 -4.11
C TYR A 192 -9.19 4.44 -4.57
N SER A 193 -8.63 4.16 -5.73
CA SER A 193 -7.67 5.05 -6.39
C SER A 193 -7.98 5.14 -7.87
N ALA A 194 -8.27 6.34 -8.36
CA ALA A 194 -8.46 6.58 -9.78
C ALA A 194 -7.12 6.82 -10.46
N TRP A 195 -6.86 6.09 -11.54
CA TRP A 195 -5.67 6.23 -12.37
C TRP A 195 -6.07 6.74 -13.75
N ASP A 196 -6.10 8.06 -13.90
CA ASP A 196 -6.33 8.70 -15.20
C ASP A 196 -4.98 9.17 -15.78
N LEU A 197 -4.58 8.60 -16.91
CA LEU A 197 -3.35 8.96 -17.64
C LEU A 197 -3.35 10.42 -18.12
N SER A 198 -4.51 11.08 -18.15
CA SER A 198 -4.67 12.49 -18.50
C SER A 198 -4.63 13.45 -17.30
N ALA A 199 -4.74 12.94 -16.06
CA ALA A 199 -4.81 13.77 -14.86
C ALA A 199 -3.49 14.49 -14.51
N SER A 200 -2.34 13.95 -14.92
CA SER A 200 -1.05 14.64 -14.77
C SER A 200 -0.79 15.56 -15.97
N LYS A 201 -0.70 16.87 -15.69
CA LYS A 201 -0.24 17.88 -16.66
C LYS A 201 1.22 17.67 -17.07
N ASP A 202 2.01 17.08 -16.18
CA ASP A 202 3.39 16.70 -16.46
C ASP A 202 3.42 15.34 -17.15
N ARG A 203 3.93 15.32 -18.39
CA ARG A 203 4.02 14.11 -19.23
C ARG A 203 4.89 13.03 -18.58
N GLU A 204 5.89 13.40 -17.77
CA GLU A 204 6.81 12.44 -17.14
C GLU A 204 6.22 11.79 -15.89
N ARG A 205 5.25 12.44 -15.23
CA ARG A 205 4.57 11.96 -14.01
C ARG A 205 3.23 11.26 -14.28
N ARG A 206 2.82 11.13 -15.55
CA ARG A 206 1.59 10.41 -15.93
C ARG A 206 1.69 8.94 -15.50
N GLY A 207 0.70 8.50 -14.72
CA GLY A 207 0.62 7.10 -14.26
C GLY A 207 1.57 6.74 -13.11
N TRP A 208 2.25 7.72 -12.50
CA TRP A 208 3.09 7.52 -11.31
C TRP A 208 2.33 7.72 -10.00
N HIS A 209 1.29 8.55 -10.03
CA HIS A 209 0.41 8.80 -8.90
C HIS A 209 -1.06 8.72 -9.32
N PRO A 210 -1.95 8.29 -8.42
CA PRO A 210 -3.39 8.38 -8.65
C PRO A 210 -3.83 9.86 -8.74
N MET A 211 -5.02 10.06 -9.31
CA MET A 211 -5.63 11.37 -9.45
C MET A 211 -5.83 12.03 -8.08
N THR A 212 -5.36 13.27 -7.92
CA THR A 212 -5.69 14.09 -6.76
C THR A 212 -7.02 14.79 -6.97
N TYR A 213 -8.02 14.41 -6.17
CA TYR A 213 -9.31 15.11 -6.14
C TYR A 213 -9.18 16.47 -5.47
N LYS A 214 -9.71 17.50 -6.12
CA LYS A 214 -9.83 18.85 -5.56
C LYS A 214 -11.18 19.01 -4.87
N PHE A 215 -11.34 20.11 -4.14
CA PHE A 215 -12.60 20.47 -3.51
C PHE A 215 -13.78 20.50 -4.49
N SER A 216 -13.56 20.97 -5.72
CA SER A 216 -14.58 20.98 -6.79
C SER A 216 -15.01 19.59 -7.24
N ASP A 217 -14.16 18.58 -7.06
CA ASP A 217 -14.36 17.24 -7.57
C ASP A 217 -15.12 16.37 -6.55
N ALA A 218 -15.11 16.73 -5.27
CA ALA A 218 -15.76 16.02 -4.16
C ALA A 218 -17.29 16.20 -4.15
N THR A 219 -17.96 15.89 -5.27
CA THR A 219 -19.42 16.01 -5.41
C THR A 219 -20.14 14.79 -4.83
N PRO A 220 -21.41 14.95 -4.41
CA PRO A 220 -22.23 13.81 -3.98
C PRO A 220 -22.32 12.71 -5.05
N GLU A 221 -22.35 13.08 -6.34
CA GLU A 221 -22.41 12.14 -7.47
C GLU A 221 -21.14 11.30 -7.58
N LEU A 222 -19.96 11.90 -7.42
CA LEU A 222 -18.70 11.18 -7.42
C LEU A 222 -18.61 10.23 -6.21
N ILE A 223 -18.95 10.71 -5.02
CA ILE A 223 -18.93 9.86 -3.82
C ILE A 223 -19.88 8.68 -4.00
N LYS A 224 -21.08 8.93 -4.55
CA LYS A 224 -22.04 7.87 -4.84
C LYS A 224 -21.51 6.90 -5.90
N SER A 225 -20.91 7.38 -6.97
CA SER A 225 -20.38 6.48 -8.03
C SER A 225 -19.28 5.56 -7.51
N ILE A 226 -18.41 6.03 -6.61
CA ILE A 226 -17.40 5.19 -5.96
C ILE A 226 -18.06 4.16 -5.04
N LYS A 227 -19.08 4.56 -4.27
CA LYS A 227 -19.83 3.68 -3.36
C LYS A 227 -20.65 2.61 -4.07
N ASP A 228 -21.11 2.90 -5.29
CA ASP A 228 -21.90 1.98 -6.11
C ASP A 228 -21.01 0.90 -6.79
N ILE A 229 -19.68 0.96 -6.65
CA ILE A 229 -18.78 -0.08 -7.16
C ILE A 229 -18.90 -1.35 -6.31
N ASP A 230 -19.39 -2.43 -6.92
CA ASP A 230 -19.62 -3.73 -6.30
C ASP A 230 -18.69 -4.84 -6.82
N ASN A 231 -17.82 -4.53 -7.78
CA ASN A 231 -16.80 -5.45 -8.29
C ASN A 231 -15.55 -4.72 -8.80
N ILE A 232 -14.42 -5.44 -8.83
CA ILE A 232 -13.13 -4.98 -9.36
C ILE A 232 -12.68 -5.91 -10.47
N HIS A 233 -12.26 -5.35 -11.60
CA HIS A 233 -11.70 -6.13 -12.71
C HIS A 233 -10.18 -6.05 -12.73
N TYR A 234 -9.53 -7.21 -12.65
CA TYR A 234 -8.09 -7.39 -12.73
C TYR A 234 -7.73 -7.86 -14.13
N GLU A 235 -7.35 -6.91 -15.00
CA GLU A 235 -7.04 -7.17 -16.40
C GLU A 235 -5.92 -8.18 -16.58
N THR A 236 -4.87 -8.12 -15.75
CA THR A 236 -3.69 -9.01 -15.82
C THR A 236 -4.03 -10.48 -15.62
N GLU A 237 -5.07 -10.77 -14.84
CA GLU A 237 -5.51 -12.13 -14.52
C GLU A 237 -6.82 -12.50 -15.21
N ASN A 238 -7.40 -11.58 -16.00
CA ASN A 238 -8.77 -11.66 -16.50
C ASN A 238 -9.77 -12.09 -15.40
N ARG A 239 -9.58 -11.57 -14.18
CA ARG A 239 -10.34 -11.93 -12.99
C ARG A 239 -11.31 -10.81 -12.64
N ARG A 240 -12.52 -11.18 -12.20
CA ARG A 240 -13.48 -10.23 -11.62
C ARG A 240 -13.73 -10.60 -10.17
N GLU A 241 -13.43 -9.69 -9.27
CA GLU A 241 -13.64 -9.83 -7.84
C GLU A 241 -14.95 -9.16 -7.47
N TRP A 242 -15.96 -9.94 -7.10
CA TRP A 242 -17.25 -9.42 -6.61
C TRP A 242 -17.16 -9.15 -5.12
N CYS A 243 -17.45 -7.92 -4.72
CA CYS A 243 -17.31 -7.49 -3.34
C CYS A 243 -18.51 -7.96 -2.52
N SER A 244 -18.21 -8.70 -1.46
CA SER A 244 -19.22 -9.19 -0.55
C SER A 244 -18.78 -9.04 0.91
N ARG A 245 -19.77 -8.95 1.78
CA ARG A 245 -19.64 -8.96 3.23
C ARG A 245 -20.58 -10.03 3.76
N GLU A 246 -20.03 -11.02 4.48
CA GLU A 246 -20.80 -12.16 5.02
C GLU A 246 -21.67 -12.86 3.95
N GLY A 247 -21.12 -13.01 2.74
CA GLY A 247 -21.82 -13.64 1.61
C GLY A 247 -22.90 -12.79 0.94
N LYS A 248 -23.08 -11.53 1.35
CA LYS A 248 -24.02 -10.59 0.71
C LYS A 248 -23.28 -9.57 -0.14
N PRO A 249 -23.81 -9.16 -1.30
CA PRO A 249 -23.23 -8.08 -2.10
C PRO A 249 -23.01 -6.82 -1.26
N SER A 250 -21.85 -6.19 -1.42
CA SER A 250 -21.47 -5.00 -0.66
C SER A 250 -20.54 -4.10 -1.47
N PRO A 251 -20.47 -2.79 -1.16
CA PRO A 251 -19.49 -1.89 -1.77
C PRO A 251 -18.06 -2.41 -1.64
N CYS A 252 -17.23 -2.16 -2.65
CA CYS A 252 -15.84 -2.58 -2.65
C CYS A 252 -14.95 -1.70 -1.76
N PHE A 253 -15.19 -0.39 -1.74
CA PHE A 253 -14.25 0.57 -1.14
C PHE A 253 -14.82 1.22 0.12
N LEU A 254 -13.96 1.45 1.10
CA LEU A 254 -14.24 2.15 2.35
C LEU A 254 -13.51 3.50 2.44
N PHE A 255 -12.44 3.67 1.66
CA PHE A 255 -11.63 4.88 1.55
C PHE A 255 -11.48 5.28 0.10
#